data_AF-A0A0C9S4L9-F1
#
_entry.id   AF-A0A0C9S4L9-F1
#
_cell.length_a   1.000
_cell.length_b   1.000
_cell.length_c   1.000
_cell.angle_alpha   90.00
_cell.angle_beta   90.00
_cell.angle_gamma   90.00
#
_symmetry.space_group_name_H-M   'P 1'
#
loop_
_entity.id
_entity.type
_entity.pdbx_description
1 polymer ?
#
loop_
_entity_poly.entity_id
_entity_poly.type
_entity_poly.pdbx_seq_one_letter_code
_entity_poly.pdbx_strand_id
1 'polypeptide(L)'
;MSGFDGPKWDGLLKWSLSHADGTGSARQLSEEDRRWFMEAMQAQTVDVVKRMKEITTIMQTPQEVLEAQGVTVEDLEGILEELQEHVEAIDMANDLHSIGGLVPLLGYLRNPHASVRARAAEVVTTVVQNNPKSQNLVMDAKGLELLLSNFISDPDMTVRTKALGAISSLIRHNKPAIVAFRLANGYAALRDALTTEDARFQRKALHTVQYLLQENPEDCNVAIELGFPRLFMHLVASEDADVRQAALQNLYEITRGGKAEDAGFTDKEGNLKQVLEARITDIQQMTSDDLGAAKEERQMVDSLWQACYSEPSSLRANGLLVLPGEDAPPPDVASQYFEPPLRAWAAPQHETRGSEATNKQEGPVLLLAAGAATPSANSEDYRTDREGNSGGDEVVRDGNSRSS
;
A
#
# COMPACT_ATOMS: atom_id res chain seq x y z
N MET A 1 -27.57 -35.82 11.03
CA MET A 1 -26.21 -35.90 11.60
C MET A 1 -25.25 -36.24 10.47
N SER A 2 -24.87 -35.24 9.67
CA SER A 2 -23.79 -35.36 8.69
C SER A 2 -22.50 -35.04 9.41
N GLY A 3 -21.72 -36.06 9.74
CA GLY A 3 -20.39 -35.89 10.29
C GLY A 3 -19.53 -35.19 9.25
N PHE A 4 -19.21 -33.92 9.49
CA PHE A 4 -18.06 -33.28 8.87
C PHE A 4 -16.84 -34.05 9.38
N ASP A 5 -16.31 -34.95 8.53
CA ASP A 5 -15.00 -35.56 8.75
C ASP A 5 -14.00 -34.41 8.65
N GLY A 6 -13.57 -33.93 9.80
CA GLY A 6 -12.68 -32.78 9.90
C GLY A 6 -11.37 -33.02 9.14
N PRO A 7 -10.61 -31.95 8.91
CA PRO A 7 -9.32 -32.01 8.22
C PRO A 7 -8.44 -33.20 8.66
N LYS A 8 -7.98 -34.04 7.73
CA LYS A 8 -7.10 -35.19 8.01
C LYS A 8 -5.63 -34.76 8.22
N TRP A 9 -5.43 -33.65 8.94
CA TRP A 9 -4.11 -33.10 9.26
C TRP A 9 -3.23 -34.10 10.02
N ASP A 10 -3.82 -34.92 10.89
CA ASP A 10 -3.10 -35.96 11.61
C ASP A 10 -2.51 -37.02 10.65
N GLY A 11 -3.23 -37.36 9.58
CA GLY A 11 -2.73 -38.27 8.54
C GLY A 11 -1.60 -37.65 7.71
N LEU A 12 -1.78 -36.39 7.28
CA LEU A 12 -0.78 -35.66 6.50
C LEU A 12 0.49 -35.37 7.31
N LEU A 13 0.34 -35.03 8.59
CA LEU A 13 1.44 -34.76 9.51
C LEU A 13 2.21 -36.04 9.84
N LYS A 14 1.52 -37.15 10.14
CA LYS A 14 2.16 -38.47 10.35
C LYS A 14 2.91 -38.94 9.10
N TRP A 15 2.35 -38.70 7.92
CA TRP A 15 3.01 -39.00 6.66
C TRP A 15 4.24 -38.09 6.44
N SER A 16 4.14 -36.78 6.67
CA SER A 16 5.28 -35.86 6.53
C SER A 16 6.41 -36.19 7.52
N LEU A 17 6.07 -36.58 8.75
CA LEU A 17 7.03 -36.99 9.79
C LEU A 17 7.72 -38.31 9.43
N SER A 18 7.02 -39.26 8.81
CA SER A 18 7.62 -40.53 8.39
C SER A 18 8.54 -40.40 7.16
N HIS A 19 8.44 -39.29 6.42
CA HIS A 19 9.25 -39.01 5.23
C HIS A 19 10.37 -37.98 5.48
N ALA A 20 10.43 -37.36 6.66
CA ALA A 20 11.38 -36.29 7.00
C ALA A 20 12.31 -36.67 8.17
N ASP A 21 12.98 -37.83 8.12
CA ASP A 21 13.88 -38.26 9.21
C ASP A 21 15.21 -37.49 9.30
N GLY A 22 15.51 -36.61 8.33
CA GLY A 22 16.69 -35.72 8.34
C GLY A 22 18.06 -36.41 8.34
N THR A 23 18.12 -37.75 8.37
CA THR A 23 19.34 -38.55 8.54
C THR A 23 19.55 -39.60 7.43
N GLY A 24 18.58 -39.78 6.53
CA GLY A 24 18.70 -40.58 5.31
C GLY A 24 18.90 -39.78 4.01
N SER A 25 19.46 -40.43 2.97
CA SER A 25 19.46 -39.88 1.61
C SER A 25 18.03 -39.71 1.10
N ALA A 26 17.78 -38.65 0.31
CA ALA A 26 16.46 -38.34 -0.24
C ALA A 26 15.89 -39.55 -1.00
N ARG A 27 14.95 -40.28 -0.37
CA ARG A 27 14.23 -41.38 -1.02
C ARG A 27 13.25 -40.79 -2.03
N GLN A 28 13.27 -41.32 -3.25
CA GLN A 28 12.28 -40.95 -4.27
C GLN A 28 10.90 -41.45 -3.83
N LEU A 29 9.94 -40.54 -3.75
CA LEU A 29 8.54 -40.85 -3.46
C LEU A 29 8.00 -41.84 -4.50
N SER A 30 7.27 -42.87 -4.05
CA SER A 30 6.59 -43.77 -4.97
C SER A 30 5.49 -43.02 -5.73
N GLU A 31 5.13 -43.50 -6.93
CA GLU A 31 4.03 -42.88 -7.68
C GLU A 31 2.68 -42.95 -6.94
N GLU A 32 2.51 -43.97 -6.10
CA GLU A 32 1.30 -44.17 -5.29
C GLU A 32 1.23 -43.14 -4.15
N ASP A 33 2.35 -42.89 -3.47
CA ASP A 33 2.44 -41.85 -2.43
C ASP A 33 2.21 -40.44 -3.01
N ARG A 34 2.76 -40.19 -4.20
CA ARG A 34 2.56 -38.91 -4.91
C ARG A 34 1.08 -38.72 -5.28
N ARG A 35 0.41 -39.77 -5.76
CA ARG A 35 -1.01 -39.73 -6.11
C ARG A 35 -1.88 -39.52 -4.87
N TRP A 36 -1.62 -40.28 -3.80
CA TRP A 36 -2.33 -40.13 -2.54
C TRP A 36 -2.16 -38.73 -1.94
N PHE A 37 -0.95 -38.18 -1.94
CA PHE A 37 -0.69 -36.81 -1.46
C PHE A 37 -1.43 -35.77 -2.30
N MET A 38 -1.38 -35.86 -3.63
CA MET A 38 -2.13 -34.95 -4.51
C MET A 38 -3.64 -35.09 -4.32
N GLU A 39 -4.16 -36.30 -4.14
CA GLU A 39 -5.58 -36.57 -3.91
C GLU A 39 -6.03 -36.04 -2.55
N ALA A 40 -5.23 -36.22 -1.48
CA ALA A 40 -5.50 -35.67 -0.16
C ALA A 40 -5.45 -34.13 -0.15
N MET A 41 -4.50 -33.54 -0.87
CA MET A 41 -4.43 -32.09 -1.06
C MET A 41 -5.64 -31.57 -1.87
N GLN A 42 -5.99 -32.21 -2.99
CA GLN A 42 -7.10 -31.80 -3.86
C GLN A 42 -8.47 -32.00 -3.20
N ALA A 43 -8.69 -33.10 -2.49
CA ALA A 43 -9.93 -33.36 -1.75
C ALA A 43 -10.18 -32.32 -0.64
N GLN A 44 -9.13 -31.63 -0.21
CA GLN A 44 -9.17 -30.64 0.86
C GLN A 44 -9.04 -29.19 0.36
N THR A 45 -8.72 -28.99 -0.93
CA THR A 45 -8.73 -27.65 -1.53
C THR A 45 -10.17 -27.38 -1.94
N VAL A 46 -10.85 -26.42 -1.29
CA VAL A 46 -12.13 -25.92 -1.80
C VAL A 46 -11.86 -25.44 -3.22
N ASP A 47 -12.66 -25.90 -4.19
CA ASP A 47 -12.61 -25.35 -5.54
C ASP A 47 -13.14 -23.91 -5.47
N VAL A 48 -12.24 -22.99 -5.17
CA VAL A 48 -12.54 -21.56 -4.97
C VAL A 48 -13.22 -21.00 -6.22
N VAL A 49 -12.79 -21.42 -7.41
CA VAL A 49 -13.40 -20.99 -8.67
C VAL A 49 -14.85 -21.48 -8.78
N LYS A 50 -15.13 -22.72 -8.38
CA LYS A 50 -16.50 -23.21 -8.30
C LYS A 50 -17.33 -22.40 -7.29
N ARG A 51 -16.79 -22.13 -6.10
CA ARG A 51 -17.51 -21.35 -5.09
C ARG A 51 -17.78 -19.91 -5.56
N MET A 52 -16.80 -19.26 -6.16
CA MET A 52 -16.98 -17.93 -6.77
C MET A 52 -18.02 -17.91 -7.89
N LYS A 53 -18.16 -19.00 -8.67
CA LYS A 53 -19.23 -19.14 -9.67
C LYS A 53 -20.61 -19.25 -9.04
N GLU A 54 -20.73 -19.96 -7.92
CA GLU A 54 -21.98 -20.04 -7.15
C GLU A 54 -22.35 -18.65 -6.62
N ILE A 55 -21.41 -17.93 -6.00
CA ILE A 55 -21.59 -16.55 -5.55
C ILE A 55 -21.98 -15.63 -6.71
N THR A 56 -21.31 -15.76 -7.85
CA THR A 56 -21.63 -15.00 -9.07
C THR A 56 -23.07 -15.26 -9.54
N THR A 57 -23.53 -16.51 -9.47
CA THR A 57 -24.91 -16.87 -9.84
C THR A 57 -25.92 -16.22 -8.90
N ILE A 58 -25.62 -16.17 -7.61
CA ILE A 58 -26.46 -15.48 -6.62
C ILE A 58 -26.50 -13.97 -6.95
N MET A 59 -25.35 -13.35 -7.22
CA MET A 59 -25.28 -11.91 -7.58
C MET A 59 -25.99 -11.57 -8.90
N GLN A 60 -26.11 -12.53 -9.82
CA GLN A 60 -26.84 -12.35 -11.08
C GLN A 60 -28.36 -12.53 -10.91
N THR A 61 -28.81 -13.08 -9.78
CA THR A 61 -30.22 -13.33 -9.53
C THR A 61 -30.93 -12.00 -9.24
N PRO A 62 -32.09 -11.71 -9.87
CA PRO A 62 -32.84 -10.49 -9.60
C PRO A 62 -33.21 -10.36 -8.12
N GLN A 63 -33.19 -9.13 -7.61
CA GLN A 63 -33.42 -8.86 -6.20
C GLN A 63 -34.81 -9.35 -5.73
N GLU A 64 -35.85 -9.24 -6.57
CA GLU A 64 -37.19 -9.71 -6.21
C GLU A 64 -37.23 -11.24 -6.00
N VAL A 65 -36.39 -11.97 -6.74
CA VAL A 65 -36.29 -13.43 -6.62
C VAL A 65 -35.52 -13.81 -5.36
N LEU A 66 -34.45 -13.08 -5.02
CA LEU A 66 -33.70 -13.27 -3.78
C LEU A 66 -34.59 -13.02 -2.55
N GLU A 67 -35.34 -11.93 -2.56
CA GLU A 67 -36.30 -11.59 -1.49
C GLU A 67 -37.41 -12.64 -1.38
N ALA A 68 -37.95 -13.13 -2.50
CA ALA A 68 -38.95 -14.20 -2.51
C ALA A 68 -38.40 -15.55 -1.98
N GLN A 69 -37.09 -15.78 -2.11
CA GLN A 69 -36.40 -16.93 -1.54
C GLN A 69 -36.01 -16.73 -0.06
N GLY A 70 -36.32 -15.56 0.51
CA GLY A 70 -36.02 -15.23 1.91
C GLY A 70 -34.57 -14.86 2.17
N VAL A 71 -33.80 -14.48 1.12
CA VAL A 71 -32.43 -13.98 1.26
C VAL A 71 -32.47 -12.60 1.90
N THR A 72 -31.78 -12.45 3.03
CA THR A 72 -31.73 -11.20 3.80
C THR A 72 -30.58 -10.30 3.35
N VAL A 73 -30.55 -9.06 3.85
CA VAL A 73 -29.45 -8.12 3.59
C VAL A 73 -28.15 -8.66 4.19
N GLU A 74 -28.25 -9.25 5.37
CA GLU A 74 -27.14 -9.88 6.10
C GLU A 74 -26.56 -11.07 5.33
N ASP A 75 -27.42 -11.87 4.67
CA ASP A 75 -26.96 -12.96 3.80
C ASP A 75 -26.17 -12.43 2.59
N LEU A 76 -26.62 -11.33 1.99
CA LEU A 76 -25.91 -10.68 0.88
C LEU A 76 -24.56 -10.11 1.32
N GLU A 77 -24.51 -9.51 2.51
CA GLU A 77 -23.25 -9.04 3.10
C GLU A 77 -22.28 -10.20 3.34
N GLY A 78 -22.76 -11.33 3.88
CA GLY A 78 -21.96 -12.52 4.10
C GLY A 78 -21.43 -13.12 2.79
N ILE A 79 -22.24 -13.15 1.73
CA ILE A 79 -21.80 -13.62 0.40
C ILE A 79 -20.73 -12.70 -0.20
N LEU A 80 -20.86 -11.38 -0.04
CA LEU A 80 -19.86 -10.43 -0.50
C LEU A 80 -18.57 -10.49 0.34
N GLU A 81 -18.69 -10.74 1.65
CA GLU A 81 -17.55 -10.96 2.54
C GLU A 81 -16.78 -12.22 2.16
N GLU A 82 -17.47 -13.34 1.92
CA GLU A 82 -16.85 -14.56 1.41
C GLU A 82 -16.17 -14.33 0.04
N LEU A 83 -16.82 -13.58 -0.85
CA LEU A 83 -16.21 -13.20 -2.12
C LEU A 83 -14.93 -12.37 -1.92
N GLN A 84 -14.93 -11.46 -0.95
CA GLN A 84 -13.78 -10.63 -0.61
C GLN A 84 -12.57 -11.51 -0.24
N GLU A 85 -12.76 -12.50 0.64
CA GLU A 85 -11.71 -13.43 1.07
C GLU A 85 -11.10 -14.18 -0.12
N HIS A 86 -11.94 -14.61 -1.06
CA HIS A 86 -11.45 -15.31 -2.26
C HIS A 86 -10.64 -14.40 -3.19
N VAL A 87 -11.08 -13.16 -3.41
CA VAL A 87 -10.41 -12.22 -4.31
C VAL A 87 -9.20 -11.51 -3.69
N GLU A 88 -8.85 -11.79 -2.44
CA GLU A 88 -7.54 -11.42 -1.88
C GLU A 88 -6.39 -12.08 -2.68
N ALA A 89 -6.63 -13.27 -3.24
CA ALA A 89 -5.73 -13.90 -4.18
C ALA A 89 -5.84 -13.23 -5.56
N ILE A 90 -4.71 -12.70 -6.06
CA ILE A 90 -4.67 -11.88 -7.29
C ILE A 90 -5.17 -12.66 -8.52
N ASP A 91 -4.90 -13.96 -8.59
CA ASP A 91 -5.41 -14.86 -9.62
C ASP A 91 -6.94 -14.99 -9.56
N MET A 92 -7.50 -15.17 -8.37
CA MET A 92 -8.96 -15.22 -8.17
C MET A 92 -9.63 -13.87 -8.49
N ALA A 93 -9.02 -12.75 -8.10
CA ALA A 93 -9.50 -11.42 -8.49
C ALA A 93 -9.58 -11.25 -10.02
N ASN A 94 -8.59 -11.79 -10.74
CA ASN A 94 -8.56 -11.76 -12.20
C ASN A 94 -9.59 -12.73 -12.82
N ASP A 95 -9.81 -13.88 -12.20
CA ASP A 95 -10.79 -14.88 -12.66
C ASP A 95 -12.23 -14.44 -12.42
N LEU A 96 -12.49 -13.58 -11.43
CA LEU A 96 -13.82 -13.01 -11.15
C LEU A 96 -14.46 -12.39 -12.40
N HIS A 97 -13.67 -11.70 -13.23
CA HIS A 97 -14.17 -11.18 -14.51
C HIS A 97 -14.46 -12.29 -15.51
N SER A 98 -13.55 -13.26 -15.65
CA SER A 98 -13.67 -14.39 -16.57
C SER A 98 -14.90 -15.26 -16.31
N ILE A 99 -15.29 -15.41 -15.03
CA ILE A 99 -16.51 -16.14 -14.64
C ILE A 99 -17.79 -15.29 -14.69
N GLY A 100 -17.69 -14.02 -15.10
CA GLY A 100 -18.84 -13.11 -15.24
C GLY A 100 -19.32 -12.49 -13.92
N GLY A 101 -18.51 -12.50 -12.87
CA GLY A 101 -18.85 -11.96 -11.54
C GLY A 101 -18.57 -10.48 -11.36
N LEU A 102 -17.68 -9.88 -12.17
CA LEU A 102 -17.31 -8.46 -12.02
C LEU A 102 -18.47 -7.50 -12.27
N VAL A 103 -19.23 -7.69 -13.36
CA VAL A 103 -20.34 -6.79 -13.70
C VAL A 103 -21.48 -6.86 -12.67
N PRO A 104 -21.90 -8.06 -12.19
CA PRO A 104 -22.81 -8.18 -11.07
C PRO A 104 -22.31 -7.47 -9.80
N LEU A 105 -21.04 -7.66 -9.42
CA LEU A 105 -20.44 -6.99 -8.27
C LEU A 105 -20.54 -5.46 -8.39
N LEU A 106 -20.22 -4.90 -9.56
CA LEU A 106 -20.39 -3.47 -9.81
C LEU A 106 -21.87 -3.04 -9.78
N GLY A 107 -22.79 -3.91 -10.17
CA GLY A 107 -24.23 -3.70 -10.02
C GLY A 107 -24.67 -3.49 -8.57
N TYR A 108 -24.06 -4.20 -7.63
CA TYR A 108 -24.34 -4.10 -6.19
C TYR A 108 -23.92 -2.74 -5.59
N LEU A 109 -23.08 -1.96 -6.26
CA LEU A 109 -22.83 -0.56 -5.90
C LEU A 109 -24.09 0.32 -5.98
N ARG A 110 -25.17 -0.14 -6.61
CA ARG A 110 -26.47 0.55 -6.69
C ARG A 110 -27.57 -0.14 -5.87
N ASN A 111 -27.20 -1.07 -4.99
CA ASN A 111 -28.15 -1.78 -4.15
C ASN A 111 -28.93 -0.78 -3.25
N PRO A 112 -30.23 -0.99 -2.99
CA PRO A 112 -31.00 -0.12 -2.10
C PRO A 112 -30.43 -0.02 -0.68
N HIS A 113 -29.75 -1.07 -0.19
CA HIS A 113 -29.18 -1.11 1.16
C HIS A 113 -27.76 -0.55 1.19
N ALA A 114 -27.53 0.44 2.06
CA ALA A 114 -26.23 1.11 2.19
C ALA A 114 -25.12 0.14 2.60
N SER A 115 -25.38 -0.77 3.52
CA SER A 115 -24.40 -1.76 3.98
C SER A 115 -23.92 -2.69 2.84
N VAL A 116 -24.82 -3.11 1.96
CA VAL A 116 -24.49 -3.89 0.76
C VAL A 116 -23.68 -3.07 -0.24
N ARG A 117 -24.02 -1.79 -0.47
CA ARG A 117 -23.21 -0.90 -1.33
C ARG A 117 -21.80 -0.71 -0.77
N ALA A 118 -21.67 -0.51 0.54
CA ALA A 118 -20.40 -0.36 1.23
C ALA A 118 -19.54 -1.63 1.10
N ARG A 119 -20.15 -2.80 1.31
CA ARG A 119 -19.46 -4.09 1.17
C ARG A 119 -19.05 -4.37 -0.27
N ALA A 120 -19.90 -4.06 -1.25
CA ALA A 120 -19.56 -4.20 -2.66
C ALA A 120 -18.36 -3.31 -3.04
N ALA A 121 -18.32 -2.06 -2.57
CA ALA A 121 -17.17 -1.17 -2.78
C ALA A 121 -15.90 -1.71 -2.10
N GLU A 122 -16.02 -2.39 -0.97
CA GLU A 122 -14.90 -3.05 -0.30
C GLU A 122 -14.35 -4.23 -1.09
N VAL A 123 -15.21 -5.11 -1.62
CA VAL A 123 -14.77 -6.19 -2.53
C VAL A 123 -14.08 -5.60 -3.76
N VAL A 124 -14.64 -4.54 -4.36
CA VAL A 124 -14.00 -3.86 -5.50
C VAL A 124 -12.63 -3.29 -5.11
N THR A 125 -12.48 -2.76 -3.89
CA THR A 125 -11.19 -2.28 -3.38
C THR A 125 -10.15 -3.41 -3.39
N THR A 126 -10.49 -4.58 -2.86
CA THR A 126 -9.60 -5.76 -2.85
C THR A 126 -9.25 -6.22 -4.26
N VAL A 127 -10.25 -6.34 -5.15
CA VAL A 127 -10.07 -6.79 -6.53
C VAL A 127 -9.05 -5.96 -7.30
N VAL A 128 -9.04 -4.63 -7.09
CA VAL A 128 -8.18 -3.69 -7.84
C VAL A 128 -6.89 -3.32 -7.12
N GLN A 129 -6.73 -3.68 -5.84
CA GLN A 129 -5.59 -3.29 -5.03
C GLN A 129 -4.29 -3.85 -5.61
N ASN A 130 -3.42 -2.95 -6.10
CA ASN A 130 -2.14 -3.29 -6.72
C ASN A 130 -2.27 -4.35 -7.84
N ASN A 131 -3.40 -4.36 -8.55
CA ASN A 131 -3.69 -5.33 -9.61
C ASN A 131 -4.03 -4.62 -10.94
N PRO A 132 -3.04 -4.35 -11.80
CA PRO A 132 -3.25 -3.60 -13.04
C PRO A 132 -4.28 -4.22 -13.99
N LYS A 133 -4.38 -5.56 -14.03
CA LYS A 133 -5.34 -6.26 -14.90
C LYS A 133 -6.76 -5.99 -14.41
N SER A 134 -7.05 -6.25 -13.14
CA SER A 134 -8.37 -5.96 -12.56
C SER A 134 -8.73 -4.48 -12.56
N GLN A 135 -7.76 -3.58 -12.32
CA GLN A 135 -7.98 -2.15 -12.43
C GLN A 135 -8.51 -1.78 -13.84
N ASN A 136 -7.86 -2.27 -14.90
CA ASN A 136 -8.29 -2.00 -16.28
C ASN A 136 -9.67 -2.63 -16.57
N LEU A 137 -9.92 -3.85 -16.11
CA LEU A 137 -11.23 -4.50 -16.28
C LEU A 137 -12.37 -3.72 -15.59
N VAL A 138 -12.11 -3.15 -14.41
CA VAL A 138 -13.05 -2.27 -13.70
C VAL A 138 -13.26 -0.96 -14.46
N MET A 139 -12.21 -0.38 -15.03
CA MET A 139 -12.31 0.81 -15.88
C MET A 139 -13.16 0.54 -17.13
N ASP A 140 -12.91 -0.57 -17.84
CA ASP A 140 -13.65 -0.97 -19.03
C ASP A 140 -15.14 -1.24 -18.74
N ALA A 141 -15.43 -1.78 -17.54
CA ALA A 141 -16.78 -2.01 -17.06
C ALA A 141 -17.47 -0.74 -16.48
N LYS A 142 -16.88 0.45 -16.66
CA LYS A 142 -17.36 1.74 -16.12
C LYS A 142 -17.52 1.76 -14.60
N GLY A 143 -16.73 0.95 -13.89
CA GLY A 143 -16.78 0.87 -12.43
C GLY A 143 -16.39 2.19 -11.75
N LEU A 144 -15.49 2.98 -12.33
CA LEU A 144 -15.11 4.29 -11.79
C LEU A 144 -16.31 5.25 -11.70
N GLU A 145 -17.20 5.27 -12.69
CA GLU A 145 -18.39 6.14 -12.68
C GLU A 145 -19.33 5.79 -11.52
N LEU A 146 -19.53 4.49 -11.26
CA LEU A 146 -20.35 4.00 -10.16
C LEU A 146 -19.73 4.33 -8.79
N LEU A 147 -18.42 4.13 -8.66
CA LEU A 147 -17.69 4.46 -7.44
C LEU A 147 -17.71 5.97 -7.17
N LEU A 148 -17.54 6.81 -8.20
CA LEU A 148 -17.62 8.26 -8.08
C LEU A 148 -19.03 8.72 -7.66
N SER A 149 -20.08 8.12 -8.23
CA SER A 149 -21.46 8.39 -7.82
C SER A 149 -21.65 8.14 -6.32
N ASN A 150 -21.17 6.99 -5.81
CA ASN A 150 -21.27 6.65 -4.40
C ASN A 150 -20.39 7.56 -3.52
N PHE A 151 -19.16 7.87 -3.94
CA PHE A 151 -18.28 8.77 -3.20
C PHE A 151 -18.87 10.19 -3.05
N ILE A 152 -19.45 10.72 -4.12
CA ILE A 152 -19.93 12.11 -4.18
C ILE A 152 -21.31 12.26 -3.55
N SER A 153 -22.24 11.35 -3.86
CA SER A 153 -23.69 11.58 -3.67
C SER A 153 -24.39 10.59 -2.73
N ASP A 154 -23.71 9.55 -2.24
CA ASP A 154 -24.37 8.60 -1.34
C ASP A 154 -24.73 9.26 0.01
N PRO A 155 -25.94 9.05 0.55
CA PRO A 155 -26.32 9.59 1.85
C PRO A 155 -25.56 8.95 3.02
N ASP A 156 -25.03 7.74 2.85
CA ASP A 156 -24.34 7.01 3.91
C ASP A 156 -22.82 7.25 3.86
N MET A 157 -22.26 7.75 4.97
CA MET A 157 -20.83 8.09 5.06
C MET A 157 -19.91 6.86 4.96
N THR A 158 -20.38 5.69 5.40
CA THR A 158 -19.62 4.45 5.28
C THR A 158 -19.49 4.05 3.81
N VAL A 159 -20.57 4.16 3.03
CA VAL A 159 -20.54 3.92 1.58
C VAL A 159 -19.58 4.88 0.90
N ARG A 160 -19.65 6.18 1.20
CA ARG A 160 -18.74 7.19 0.65
C ARG A 160 -17.27 6.87 0.94
N THR A 161 -16.98 6.46 2.18
CA THR A 161 -15.63 6.11 2.62
C THR A 161 -15.10 4.86 1.92
N LYS A 162 -15.92 3.80 1.78
CA LYS A 162 -15.54 2.57 1.07
C LYS A 162 -15.39 2.81 -0.43
N ALA A 163 -16.25 3.63 -1.04
CA ALA A 163 -16.14 4.03 -2.44
C ALA A 163 -14.85 4.80 -2.71
N LEU A 164 -14.48 5.75 -1.84
CA LEU A 164 -13.20 6.44 -1.92
C LEU A 164 -12.01 5.48 -1.72
N GLY A 165 -12.18 4.45 -0.90
CA GLY A 165 -11.25 3.32 -0.78
C GLY A 165 -11.00 2.62 -2.10
N ALA A 166 -12.07 2.21 -2.79
CA ALA A 166 -11.98 1.56 -4.08
C ALA A 166 -11.33 2.47 -5.12
N ILE A 167 -11.72 3.75 -5.17
CA ILE A 167 -11.13 4.74 -6.08
C ILE A 167 -9.63 4.90 -5.81
N SER A 168 -9.22 5.05 -4.54
CA SER A 168 -7.82 5.17 -4.16
C SER A 168 -7.00 3.95 -4.61
N SER A 169 -7.53 2.74 -4.49
CA SER A 169 -6.87 1.52 -4.99
C SER A 169 -6.88 1.43 -6.53
N LEU A 170 -7.94 1.92 -7.17
CA LEU A 170 -8.10 1.89 -8.63
C LEU A 170 -7.15 2.84 -9.36
N ILE A 171 -6.92 4.04 -8.81
CA ILE A 171 -6.05 5.06 -9.41
C ILE A 171 -4.55 4.80 -9.16
N ARG A 172 -4.21 3.98 -8.15
CA ARG A 172 -2.81 3.68 -7.81
C ARG A 172 -2.08 3.03 -8.97
N HIS A 173 -1.02 3.68 -9.41
CA HIS A 173 -0.17 3.33 -10.54
C HIS A 173 -0.97 3.09 -11.85
N ASN A 174 -2.15 3.69 -11.98
CA ASN A 174 -3.02 3.57 -13.15
C ASN A 174 -3.30 4.95 -13.76
N LYS A 175 -2.46 5.34 -14.73
CA LYS A 175 -2.54 6.66 -15.37
C LYS A 175 -3.90 6.92 -16.05
N PRO A 176 -4.50 5.98 -16.82
CA PRO A 176 -5.85 6.16 -17.35
C PRO A 176 -6.90 6.47 -16.28
N ALA A 177 -6.87 5.76 -15.14
CA ALA A 177 -7.80 5.98 -14.05
C ALA A 177 -7.59 7.35 -13.37
N ILE A 178 -6.33 7.79 -13.18
CA ILE A 178 -6.02 9.14 -12.66
C ILE A 178 -6.60 10.23 -13.58
N VAL A 179 -6.38 10.10 -14.90
CA VAL A 179 -6.92 11.07 -15.88
C VAL A 179 -8.44 11.09 -15.85
N ALA A 180 -9.08 9.92 -15.84
CA ALA A 180 -10.54 9.82 -15.75
C ALA A 180 -11.08 10.43 -14.44
N PHE A 181 -10.43 10.17 -13.31
CA PHE A 181 -10.77 10.76 -12.02
C PHE A 181 -10.68 12.29 -12.04
N ARG A 182 -9.63 12.84 -12.66
CA ARG A 182 -9.47 14.29 -12.84
C ARG A 182 -10.58 14.88 -13.72
N LEU A 183 -10.87 14.26 -14.86
CA LEU A 183 -11.91 14.70 -15.79
C LEU A 183 -13.32 14.66 -15.17
N ALA A 184 -13.54 13.76 -14.21
CA ALA A 184 -14.78 13.66 -13.45
C ALA A 184 -14.86 14.61 -12.23
N ASN A 185 -14.02 15.65 -12.18
CA ASN A 185 -13.93 16.60 -11.06
C ASN A 185 -13.61 15.94 -9.69
N GLY A 186 -12.84 14.85 -9.69
CA GLY A 186 -12.48 14.11 -8.48
C GLY A 186 -11.79 14.97 -7.40
N TYR A 187 -11.00 15.97 -7.79
CA TYR A 187 -10.39 16.91 -6.83
C TYR A 187 -11.42 17.79 -6.10
N ALA A 188 -12.48 18.23 -6.76
CA ALA A 188 -13.54 18.99 -6.10
C ALA A 188 -14.28 18.11 -5.08
N ALA A 189 -14.54 16.85 -5.42
CA ALA A 189 -15.14 15.89 -4.51
C ALA A 189 -14.22 15.57 -3.31
N LEU A 190 -12.90 15.48 -3.51
CA LEU A 190 -11.93 15.35 -2.41
C LEU A 190 -11.94 16.58 -1.50
N ARG A 191 -11.99 17.79 -2.07
CA ARG A 191 -12.11 19.02 -1.30
C ARG A 191 -13.35 19.00 -0.41
N ASP A 192 -14.50 18.62 -0.98
CA ASP A 192 -15.76 18.57 -0.26
C ASP A 192 -15.72 17.49 0.86
N ALA A 193 -15.03 16.37 0.63
CA ALA A 193 -14.81 15.34 1.65
C ALA A 193 -14.01 15.87 2.87
N LEU A 194 -13.03 16.77 2.64
CA LEU A 194 -12.26 17.41 3.71
C LEU A 194 -13.07 18.38 4.57
N THR A 195 -14.22 18.86 4.08
CA THR A 195 -15.11 19.76 4.84
C THR A 195 -16.10 19.02 5.74
N THR A 196 -16.14 17.69 5.67
CA THR A 196 -16.96 16.86 6.56
C THR A 196 -16.33 16.76 7.95
N GLU A 197 -17.11 16.36 8.96
CA GLU A 197 -16.60 16.13 10.32
C GLU A 197 -16.14 14.67 10.56
N ASP A 198 -16.23 13.80 9.55
CA ASP A 198 -15.85 12.39 9.68
C ASP A 198 -14.33 12.21 9.48
N ALA A 199 -13.62 12.02 10.59
CA ALA A 199 -12.16 11.87 10.58
C ALA A 199 -11.67 10.69 9.72
N ARG A 200 -12.41 9.58 9.63
CA ARG A 200 -12.01 8.44 8.78
C ARG A 200 -12.09 8.81 7.31
N PHE A 201 -13.15 9.52 6.92
CA PHE A 201 -13.34 10.00 5.56
C PHE A 201 -12.32 11.08 5.20
N GLN A 202 -12.08 12.05 6.09
CA GLN A 202 -11.05 13.08 5.94
C GLN A 202 -9.66 12.46 5.73
N ARG A 203 -9.23 11.52 6.57
CA ARG A 203 -7.93 10.83 6.40
C ARG A 203 -7.81 10.18 5.03
N LYS A 204 -8.87 9.47 4.62
CA LYS A 204 -8.88 8.79 3.31
C LYS A 204 -8.77 9.78 2.16
N ALA A 205 -9.44 10.93 2.26
CA ALA A 205 -9.33 12.01 1.29
C ALA A 205 -7.92 12.63 1.29
N LEU A 206 -7.35 12.96 2.45
CA LEU A 206 -6.00 13.52 2.59
C LEU A 206 -4.94 12.61 1.98
N HIS A 207 -4.98 11.31 2.25
CA HIS A 207 -4.03 10.36 1.64
C HIS A 207 -4.22 10.19 0.13
N THR A 208 -5.46 10.32 -0.35
CA THR A 208 -5.73 10.26 -1.80
C THR A 208 -5.20 11.51 -2.50
N VAL A 209 -5.39 12.69 -1.91
CA VAL A 209 -4.80 13.94 -2.43
C VAL A 209 -3.28 13.87 -2.42
N GLN A 210 -2.68 13.44 -1.30
CA GLN A 210 -1.23 13.28 -1.18
C GLN A 210 -0.66 12.40 -2.30
N TYR A 211 -1.26 11.24 -2.51
CA TYR A 211 -0.86 10.31 -3.58
C TYR A 211 -0.92 10.99 -4.95
N LEU A 212 -2.01 11.69 -5.25
CA LEU A 212 -2.21 12.37 -6.52
C LEU A 212 -1.18 13.50 -6.75
N LEU A 213 -0.88 14.30 -5.73
CA LEU A 213 0.13 15.36 -5.80
C LEU A 213 1.55 14.79 -5.98
N GLN A 214 1.84 13.63 -5.39
CA GLN A 214 3.12 12.95 -5.56
C GLN A 214 3.30 12.36 -6.97
N GLU A 215 2.24 11.76 -7.52
CA GLU A 215 2.28 11.19 -8.87
C GLU A 215 2.29 12.26 -9.96
N ASN A 216 1.61 13.38 -9.74
CA ASN A 216 1.53 14.47 -10.69
C ASN A 216 1.70 15.84 -10.02
N PRO A 217 2.94 16.33 -9.87
CA PRO A 217 3.23 17.62 -9.23
C PRO A 217 2.52 18.83 -9.87
N GLU A 218 2.14 18.75 -11.15
CA GLU A 218 1.37 19.80 -11.82
C GLU A 218 -0.05 19.97 -11.24
N ASP A 219 -0.57 18.95 -10.58
CA ASP A 219 -1.88 19.00 -9.92
C ASP A 219 -1.85 19.85 -8.64
N CYS A 220 -0.67 20.26 -8.15
CA CYS A 220 -0.56 21.28 -7.10
C CYS A 220 -1.25 22.59 -7.49
N ASN A 221 -1.19 23.00 -8.77
CA ASN A 221 -1.88 24.21 -9.23
C ASN A 221 -3.40 24.07 -9.09
N VAL A 222 -3.95 22.92 -9.48
CA VAL A 222 -5.38 22.60 -9.34
C VAL A 222 -5.78 22.58 -7.86
N ALA A 223 -4.95 21.99 -7.00
CA ALA A 223 -5.21 21.96 -5.56
C ALA A 223 -5.22 23.38 -4.95
N ILE A 224 -4.31 24.25 -5.37
CA ILE A 224 -4.27 25.66 -4.93
C ILE A 224 -5.52 26.40 -5.40
N GLU A 225 -5.88 26.30 -6.67
CA GLU A 225 -7.08 26.93 -7.25
C GLU A 225 -8.37 26.49 -6.55
N LEU A 226 -8.44 25.21 -6.15
CA LEU A 226 -9.59 24.66 -5.41
C LEU A 226 -9.57 25.02 -3.91
N GLY A 227 -8.53 25.66 -3.40
CA GLY A 227 -8.44 26.12 -2.01
C GLY A 227 -8.00 25.06 -0.99
N PHE A 228 -7.39 23.96 -1.44
CA PHE A 228 -6.84 22.93 -0.54
C PHE A 228 -5.85 23.47 0.51
N PRO A 229 -4.92 24.41 0.19
CA PRO A 229 -3.99 24.95 1.18
C PRO A 229 -4.67 25.46 2.45
N ARG A 230 -5.79 26.18 2.31
CA ARG A 230 -6.56 26.73 3.44
C ARG A 230 -7.22 25.62 4.27
N LEU A 231 -7.75 24.59 3.60
CA LEU A 231 -8.34 23.44 4.28
C LEU A 231 -7.28 22.63 5.05
N PHE A 232 -6.12 22.39 4.44
CA PHE A 232 -5.04 21.69 5.15
C PHE A 232 -4.58 22.46 6.38
N MET A 233 -4.37 23.79 6.28
CA MET A 233 -4.03 24.62 7.44
C MET A 233 -5.08 24.53 8.56
N HIS A 234 -6.37 24.49 8.21
CA HIS A 234 -7.43 24.28 9.20
C HIS A 234 -7.34 22.88 9.85
N LEU A 235 -7.11 21.84 9.05
CA LEU A 235 -7.03 20.45 9.52
C LEU A 235 -5.77 20.14 10.34
N VAL A 236 -4.72 20.97 10.28
CA VAL A 236 -3.58 20.90 11.22
C VAL A 236 -4.03 21.14 12.67
N ALA A 237 -5.16 21.80 12.89
CA ALA A 237 -5.74 22.00 14.22
C ALA A 237 -6.81 20.93 14.58
N SER A 238 -6.95 19.86 13.79
CA SER A 238 -7.90 18.77 14.07
C SER A 238 -7.59 18.08 15.41
N GLU A 239 -8.62 17.57 16.10
CA GLU A 239 -8.45 16.74 17.29
C GLU A 239 -7.84 15.37 16.95
N ASP A 240 -8.11 14.86 15.74
CA ASP A 240 -7.59 13.58 15.25
C ASP A 240 -6.14 13.70 14.77
N ALA A 241 -5.24 12.93 15.40
CA ALA A 241 -3.80 13.00 15.15
C ALA A 241 -3.41 12.61 13.72
N ASP A 242 -4.05 11.59 13.17
CA ASP A 242 -3.77 11.11 11.83
C ASP A 242 -4.27 12.13 10.77
N VAL A 243 -5.40 12.81 11.02
CA VAL A 243 -5.87 13.93 10.17
C VAL A 243 -4.85 15.07 10.19
N ARG A 244 -4.37 15.49 11.37
CA ARG A 244 -3.35 16.55 11.49
C ARG A 244 -2.09 16.18 10.71
N GLN A 245 -1.60 14.96 10.92
CA GLN A 245 -0.41 14.48 10.26
C GLN A 245 -0.57 14.44 8.74
N ALA A 246 -1.66 13.88 8.23
CA ALA A 246 -1.92 13.81 6.79
C ALA A 246 -2.11 15.22 6.19
N ALA A 247 -2.67 16.18 6.92
CA ALA A 247 -2.74 17.58 6.50
C ALA A 247 -1.35 18.23 6.40
N LEU A 248 -0.49 18.04 7.39
CA LEU A 248 0.91 18.50 7.37
C LEU A 248 1.69 17.91 6.19
N GLN A 249 1.50 16.62 5.90
CA GLN A 249 2.11 15.97 4.74
C GLN A 249 1.67 16.59 3.42
N ASN A 250 0.38 16.88 3.25
CA ASN A 250 -0.10 17.54 2.04
C ASN A 250 0.42 18.98 1.88
N LEU A 251 0.52 19.75 2.98
CA LEU A 251 1.16 21.06 2.97
C LEU A 251 2.62 20.97 2.52
N TYR A 252 3.35 19.97 3.04
CA TYR A 252 4.73 19.72 2.66
C TYR A 252 4.87 19.34 1.19
N GLU A 253 3.97 18.53 0.62
CA GLU A 253 4.00 18.20 -0.81
C GLU A 253 3.82 19.43 -1.71
N ILE A 254 2.94 20.36 -1.33
CA ILE A 254 2.77 21.64 -2.05
C ILE A 254 4.05 22.49 -1.98
N THR A 255 4.67 22.58 -0.81
CA THR A 255 5.95 23.29 -0.63
C THR A 255 7.06 22.64 -1.44
N ARG A 256 7.17 21.31 -1.41
CA ARG A 256 8.15 20.52 -2.17
C ARG A 256 7.99 20.69 -3.68
N GLY A 257 6.75 20.87 -4.15
CA GLY A 257 6.43 21.20 -5.53
C GLY A 257 6.85 22.61 -5.97
N GLY A 258 7.47 23.40 -5.09
CA GLY A 258 7.88 24.78 -5.39
C GLY A 258 6.71 25.77 -5.44
N LYS A 259 5.55 25.38 -4.87
CA LYS A 259 4.30 26.14 -4.94
C LYS A 259 3.93 26.81 -3.62
N ALA A 260 4.91 27.01 -2.74
CA ALA A 260 4.70 27.63 -1.43
C ALA A 260 4.20 29.08 -1.52
N GLU A 261 4.75 29.87 -2.44
CA GLU A 261 4.31 31.26 -2.66
C GLU A 261 2.89 31.30 -3.24
N ASP A 262 2.62 30.52 -4.29
CA ASP A 262 1.30 30.40 -4.92
C ASP A 262 0.22 29.93 -3.94
N ALA A 263 0.59 29.09 -2.96
CA ALA A 263 -0.30 28.60 -1.91
C ALA A 263 -0.50 29.58 -0.73
N GLY A 264 0.19 30.74 -0.74
CA GLY A 264 0.12 31.74 0.33
C GLY A 264 0.83 31.33 1.62
N PHE A 265 1.77 30.39 1.58
CA PHE A 265 2.51 29.93 2.76
C PHE A 265 3.55 30.96 3.24
N THR A 266 4.01 31.82 2.34
CA THR A 266 5.04 32.85 2.59
C THR A 266 4.44 34.25 2.77
N ASP A 267 3.12 34.38 2.85
CA ASP A 267 2.44 35.67 2.96
C ASP A 267 2.85 36.42 4.24
N LYS A 268 2.88 37.75 4.16
CA LYS A 268 3.24 38.65 5.28
C LYS A 268 2.31 38.51 6.49
N GLU A 269 1.12 37.96 6.30
CA GLU A 269 0.15 37.67 7.37
C GLU A 269 0.58 36.47 8.24
N GLY A 270 1.45 35.60 7.73
CA GLY A 270 2.04 34.51 8.52
C GLY A 270 1.04 33.43 8.94
N ASN A 271 -0.04 33.21 8.20
CA ASN A 271 -1.11 32.27 8.59
C ASN A 271 -0.58 30.84 8.82
N LEU A 272 0.23 30.30 7.90
CA LEU A 272 0.86 28.99 8.10
C LEU A 272 1.84 29.02 9.28
N LYS A 273 2.62 30.09 9.41
CA LYS A 273 3.58 30.25 10.51
C LYS A 273 2.88 30.20 11.87
N GLN A 274 1.79 30.94 12.03
CA GLN A 274 0.98 30.97 13.26
C GLN A 274 0.37 29.60 13.56
N VAL A 275 -0.15 28.90 12.54
CA VAL A 275 -0.70 27.54 12.71
C VAL A 275 0.38 26.57 13.19
N LEU A 276 1.58 26.62 12.59
CA LEU A 276 2.70 25.78 13.02
C LEU A 276 3.22 26.17 14.41
N GLU A 277 3.32 27.46 14.74
CA GLU A 277 3.72 27.93 16.07
C GLU A 277 2.75 27.49 17.17
N ALA A 278 1.44 27.58 16.91
CA ALA A 278 0.41 27.07 17.81
C ALA A 278 0.58 25.56 18.01
N ARG A 279 0.74 24.79 16.92
CA ARG A 279 0.93 23.34 17.00
C ARG A 279 2.22 22.95 17.73
N ILE A 280 3.32 23.67 17.51
CA ILE A 280 4.57 23.46 18.25
C ILE A 280 4.37 23.70 19.74
N THR A 281 3.63 24.76 20.10
CA THR A 281 3.31 25.07 21.51
C THR A 281 2.50 23.94 22.14
N ASP A 282 1.51 23.40 21.43
CA ASP A 282 0.72 22.27 21.90
C ASP A 282 1.58 21.00 22.08
N ILE A 283 2.46 20.71 21.13
CA ILE A 283 3.41 19.57 21.22
C ILE A 283 4.32 19.72 22.44
N GLN A 284 4.80 20.93 22.75
CA GLN A 284 5.65 21.17 23.92
C GLN A 284 4.94 20.91 25.26
N GLN A 285 3.60 20.93 25.27
CA GLN A 285 2.78 20.67 26.46
C GLN A 285 2.35 19.21 26.58
N MET A 286 2.64 18.36 25.59
CA MET A 286 2.27 16.95 25.59
C MET A 286 3.06 16.15 26.63
N THR A 287 2.46 15.04 27.09
CA THR A 287 3.14 14.08 27.97
C THR A 287 4.18 13.28 27.20
N SER A 288 5.11 12.60 27.90
CA SER A 288 6.13 11.77 27.24
C SER A 288 5.54 10.66 26.38
N ASP A 289 4.40 10.09 26.78
CA ASP A 289 3.73 9.01 26.05
C ASP A 289 3.09 9.56 24.77
N ASP A 290 2.42 10.72 24.86
CA ASP A 290 1.81 11.40 23.72
C ASP A 290 2.85 11.89 22.71
N LEU A 291 4.02 12.35 23.19
CA LEU A 291 5.13 12.75 22.33
C LEU A 291 5.69 11.57 21.52
N GLY A 292 5.71 10.36 22.09
CA GLY A 292 6.07 9.14 21.39
C GLY A 292 5.07 8.79 20.29
N ALA A 293 3.77 8.90 20.58
CA ALA A 293 2.71 8.70 19.58
C ALA A 293 2.75 9.74 18.46
N ALA A 294 3.14 10.98 18.76
CA ALA A 294 3.23 12.09 17.81
C ALA A 294 4.57 12.16 17.06
N LYS A 295 5.39 11.09 17.01
CA LYS A 295 6.73 11.10 16.36
C LYS A 295 6.68 11.62 14.93
N GLU A 296 5.78 11.09 14.11
CA GLU A 296 5.64 11.48 12.70
C GLU A 296 5.13 12.92 12.56
N GLU A 297 4.17 13.34 13.40
CA GLU A 297 3.68 14.72 13.45
C GLU A 297 4.83 15.72 13.74
N ARG A 298 5.66 15.43 14.76
CA ARG A 298 6.81 16.26 15.13
C ARG A 298 7.81 16.42 14.00
N GLN A 299 8.13 15.33 13.31
CA GLN A 299 9.03 15.32 12.16
C GLN A 299 8.47 16.12 10.97
N MET A 300 7.17 15.99 10.72
CA MET A 300 6.50 16.71 9.65
C MET A 300 6.42 18.22 9.91
N VAL A 301 6.13 18.65 11.14
CA VAL A 301 6.13 20.07 11.52
C VAL A 301 7.50 20.70 11.29
N ASP A 302 8.58 20.03 11.71
CA ASP A 302 9.95 20.54 11.52
C ASP A 302 10.36 20.56 10.04
N SER A 303 10.01 19.51 9.28
CA SER A 303 10.30 19.43 7.84
C SER A 303 9.60 20.53 7.06
N LEU A 304 8.31 20.79 7.37
CA LEU A 304 7.54 21.85 6.75
C LEU A 304 8.06 23.24 7.15
N TRP A 305 8.41 23.43 8.43
CA TRP A 305 9.00 24.68 8.91
C TRP A 305 10.32 24.98 8.20
N GLN A 306 11.21 23.99 8.12
CA GLN A 306 12.49 24.12 7.42
C GLN A 306 12.29 24.42 5.93
N ALA A 307 11.35 23.75 5.27
CA ALA A 307 11.06 23.95 3.86
C ALA A 307 10.49 25.34 3.55
N CYS A 308 9.65 25.90 4.44
CA CYS A 308 9.03 27.21 4.24
C CYS A 308 9.93 28.39 4.68
N TYR A 309 10.73 28.24 5.74
CA TYR A 309 11.43 29.36 6.38
C TYR A 309 12.95 29.26 6.39
N SER A 310 13.53 28.14 5.92
CA SER A 310 14.99 27.91 5.89
C SER A 310 15.68 28.01 7.26
N GLU A 311 14.94 27.80 8.34
CA GLU A 311 15.41 27.83 9.73
C GLU A 311 14.96 26.55 10.46
N PRO A 312 15.67 26.09 11.51
CA PRO A 312 15.21 24.97 12.32
C PRO A 312 13.98 25.37 13.17
N SER A 313 13.04 24.45 13.37
CA SER A 313 11.91 24.70 14.27
C SER A 313 12.34 24.73 15.74
N SER A 314 11.52 25.32 16.61
CA SER A 314 11.77 25.31 18.06
C SER A 314 11.66 23.90 18.67
N LEU A 315 10.98 22.94 18.01
CA LEU A 315 11.00 21.53 18.41
C LEU A 315 12.40 20.94 18.31
N ARG A 316 13.11 21.24 17.21
CA ARG A 316 14.51 20.82 17.02
C ARG A 316 15.43 21.46 18.05
N ALA A 317 15.26 22.76 18.30
CA ALA A 317 16.05 23.48 19.30
C ALA A 317 15.85 22.95 20.73
N ASN A 318 14.64 22.50 21.07
CA ASN A 318 14.29 21.97 22.39
C ASN A 318 14.59 20.46 22.55
N GLY A 319 15.17 19.80 21.55
CA GLY A 319 15.47 18.36 21.61
C GLY A 319 14.23 17.47 21.57
N LEU A 320 13.09 17.99 21.12
CA LEU A 320 11.81 17.29 21.04
C LEU A 320 11.58 16.65 19.67
N LEU A 321 12.56 16.65 18.76
CA LEU A 321 12.39 16.07 17.41
C LEU A 321 12.65 14.55 17.38
N VAL A 322 13.61 14.08 18.18
CA VAL A 322 13.92 12.65 18.36
C VAL A 322 14.10 12.44 19.86
N LEU A 323 13.19 11.68 20.47
CA LEU A 323 13.27 11.41 21.91
C LEU A 323 14.32 10.33 22.20
N PRO A 324 14.96 10.33 23.38
CA PRO A 324 15.93 9.30 23.75
C PRO A 324 15.30 7.90 23.69
N GLY A 325 15.85 7.02 22.85
CA GLY A 325 15.39 5.63 22.70
C GLY A 325 14.43 5.38 21.52
N GLU A 326 13.95 6.42 20.82
CA GLU A 326 13.05 6.25 19.66
C GLU A 326 13.70 5.61 18.43
N ASP A 327 15.03 5.70 18.34
CA ASP A 327 15.83 5.07 17.28
C ASP A 327 16.71 3.93 17.82
N ALA A 328 16.48 3.52 19.07
CA ALA A 328 17.14 2.33 19.61
C ALA A 328 16.56 1.08 18.94
N PRO A 329 17.38 0.15 18.44
CA PRO A 329 16.88 -1.11 17.94
C PRO A 329 16.09 -1.81 19.07
N PRO A 330 14.99 -2.51 18.75
CA PRO A 330 14.23 -3.23 19.76
C PRO A 330 15.18 -4.15 20.55
N PRO A 331 14.99 -4.27 21.88
CA PRO A 331 15.86 -5.11 22.68
C PRO A 331 15.86 -6.52 22.08
N ASP A 332 17.06 -7.01 21.74
CA ASP A 332 17.24 -8.34 21.19
C ASP A 332 16.95 -9.38 22.27
N VAL A 333 15.66 -9.67 22.43
CA VAL A 333 15.15 -10.71 23.32
C VAL A 333 15.34 -12.09 22.69
N ALA A 334 15.42 -12.18 21.37
CA ALA A 334 15.52 -13.45 20.65
C ALA A 334 16.89 -14.10 20.84
N SER A 335 17.98 -13.34 20.84
CA SER A 335 19.32 -13.89 21.11
C SER A 335 19.51 -14.40 22.53
N GLN A 336 18.71 -13.92 23.49
CA GLN A 336 18.75 -14.44 24.88
C GLN A 336 18.11 -15.83 25.02
N TYR A 337 17.17 -16.20 24.15
CA TYR A 337 16.47 -17.49 24.18
C TYR A 337 16.94 -18.46 23.10
N PHE A 338 17.49 -17.96 22.00
CA PHE A 338 17.95 -18.74 20.86
C PHE A 338 19.40 -18.38 20.51
N GLU A 339 20.33 -18.74 21.39
CA GLU A 339 21.73 -18.88 20.95
C GLU A 339 21.88 -20.20 20.17
N PRO A 340 22.31 -20.17 18.89
CA PRO A 340 22.67 -21.39 18.19
C PRO A 340 23.88 -22.03 18.89
N PRO A 341 23.92 -23.37 19.06
CA PRO A 341 25.03 -24.05 19.76
C PRO A 341 26.42 -23.80 19.14
N LEU A 342 26.46 -23.30 17.89
CA LEU A 342 27.70 -22.93 17.20
C LEU A 342 28.38 -21.68 17.78
N ARG A 343 27.66 -20.76 18.45
CA ARG A 343 28.30 -19.59 19.11
C ARG A 343 28.81 -19.91 20.52
N ALA A 344 28.17 -20.84 21.23
CA ALA A 344 28.60 -21.27 22.57
C ALA A 344 29.99 -21.94 22.56
N TRP A 345 30.43 -22.49 21.43
CA TRP A 345 31.75 -23.10 21.27
C TRP A 345 32.86 -22.13 20.85
N ALA A 346 32.52 -20.89 20.49
CA ALA A 346 33.47 -19.88 20.03
C ALA A 346 33.82 -18.83 21.11
N ALA A 347 33.22 -18.90 22.30
CA ALA A 347 33.59 -18.04 23.42
C ALA A 347 34.89 -18.56 24.09
N PRO A 348 35.94 -17.72 24.24
CA PRO A 348 37.10 -18.11 25.04
C PRO A 348 36.66 -18.24 26.49
N GLN A 349 36.83 -19.41 27.09
CA GLN A 349 36.66 -19.61 28.52
C GLN A 349 37.68 -18.75 29.27
N HIS A 350 37.23 -17.65 29.86
CA HIS A 350 38.06 -16.85 30.75
C HIS A 350 38.10 -17.57 32.11
N GLU A 351 39.09 -18.44 32.30
CA GLU A 351 39.39 -19.03 33.60
C GLU A 351 39.90 -17.93 34.56
N THR A 352 39.17 -17.73 35.65
CA THR A 352 39.63 -17.05 36.86
C THR A 352 40.77 -17.81 37.51
N ARG A 353 41.98 -17.22 37.55
CA ARG A 353 43.00 -17.45 38.61
C ARG A 353 43.98 -16.28 38.70
N GLY A 354 44.35 -15.94 39.93
CA GLY A 354 44.95 -14.66 40.29
C GLY A 354 46.48 -14.56 40.22
N SER A 355 46.90 -13.31 40.50
CA SER A 355 48.20 -12.81 41.00
C SER A 355 49.48 -12.97 40.16
N GLU A 356 50.07 -11.79 39.91
CA GLU A 356 51.51 -11.42 39.87
C GLU A 356 52.31 -11.43 38.56
N ALA A 357 52.74 -10.20 38.21
CA ALA A 357 54.08 -9.77 37.81
C ALA A 357 54.58 -9.83 36.34
N THR A 358 54.88 -8.62 35.84
CA THR A 358 56.09 -8.17 35.11
C THR A 358 56.24 -8.26 33.57
N ASN A 359 56.17 -7.05 32.96
CA ASN A 359 57.13 -6.36 32.07
C ASN A 359 57.37 -6.77 30.58
N LYS A 360 57.22 -5.74 29.70
CA LYS A 360 57.84 -5.49 28.35
C LYS A 360 57.49 -6.47 27.21
N GLN A 361 57.42 -6.14 25.91
CA GLN A 361 57.83 -5.01 25.06
C GLN A 361 57.13 -5.14 23.67
N GLU A 362 56.93 -4.02 22.97
CA GLU A 362 56.93 -3.73 21.51
C GLU A 362 56.44 -4.76 20.45
N GLY A 363 55.67 -4.25 19.45
CA GLY A 363 55.11 -4.99 18.29
C GLY A 363 56.13 -5.54 17.28
N PRO A 364 55.73 -6.07 16.09
CA PRO A 364 54.93 -5.32 15.10
C PRO A 364 53.89 -6.13 14.29
N VAL A 365 53.15 -5.36 13.48
CA VAL A 365 52.21 -5.74 12.40
C VAL A 365 52.88 -6.60 11.32
N LEU A 366 52.21 -7.65 10.85
CA LEU A 366 52.57 -8.40 9.63
C LEU A 366 51.34 -8.69 8.76
N LEU A 367 51.32 -8.01 7.60
CA LEU A 367 50.57 -8.36 6.39
C LEU A 367 51.07 -9.71 5.85
N LEU A 368 50.16 -10.58 5.39
CA LEU A 368 50.46 -11.63 4.42
C LEU A 368 49.35 -11.72 3.38
N ALA A 369 49.67 -11.23 2.19
CA ALA A 369 48.97 -11.48 0.94
C ALA A 369 49.37 -12.85 0.39
N ALA A 370 48.45 -13.54 -0.29
CA ALA A 370 48.78 -14.56 -1.27
C ALA A 370 47.70 -14.58 -2.36
N GLY A 371 48.10 -14.28 -3.59
CA GLY A 371 47.37 -14.56 -4.82
C GLY A 371 48.32 -15.18 -5.85
N ALA A 372 47.77 -16.04 -6.71
CA ALA A 372 48.17 -16.40 -8.09
C ALA A 372 47.52 -17.75 -8.46
N ALA A 373 47.12 -18.10 -9.68
CA ALA A 373 46.81 -17.42 -10.94
C ALA A 373 46.33 -18.51 -11.95
N THR A 374 45.24 -18.25 -12.70
CA THR A 374 44.97 -18.56 -14.15
C THR A 374 45.00 -20.03 -14.68
N PRO A 375 44.39 -20.39 -15.86
CA PRO A 375 44.16 -19.54 -17.04
C PRO A 375 42.82 -19.68 -17.82
N SER A 376 42.78 -18.83 -18.85
CA SER A 376 41.70 -18.35 -19.71
C SER A 376 41.45 -19.21 -20.96
N ALA A 377 40.23 -19.18 -21.51
CA ALA A 377 39.96 -19.27 -22.95
C ALA A 377 38.55 -18.76 -23.34
N ASN A 378 38.55 -17.68 -24.12
CA ASN A 378 37.70 -17.32 -25.28
C ASN A 378 36.15 -17.28 -25.18
N SER A 379 35.59 -16.10 -25.39
CA SER A 379 34.57 -15.87 -26.44
C SER A 379 34.66 -14.43 -26.96
N GLU A 380 34.55 -14.31 -28.28
CA GLU A 380 34.85 -13.13 -29.09
C GLU A 380 33.67 -12.15 -29.15
N ASP A 381 34.01 -10.85 -29.06
CA ASP A 381 33.15 -9.70 -29.37
C ASP A 381 32.94 -9.56 -30.90
N TYR A 382 31.69 -9.43 -31.33
CA TYR A 382 31.36 -8.88 -32.66
C TYR A 382 31.11 -7.37 -32.54
N ARG A 383 32.03 -6.60 -33.13
CA ARG A 383 31.89 -5.17 -33.43
C ARG A 383 30.80 -4.93 -34.46
N THR A 384 30.01 -3.88 -34.24
CA THR A 384 29.16 -3.23 -35.25
C THR A 384 30.01 -2.23 -36.06
N ASP A 385 30.12 -2.47 -37.36
CA ASP A 385 30.74 -1.55 -38.32
C ASP A 385 29.77 -0.43 -38.72
N ARG A 386 30.36 0.75 -38.92
CA ARG A 386 29.72 2.02 -39.29
C ARG A 386 30.45 2.62 -40.49
N GLU A 387 29.93 2.38 -41.69
CA GLU A 387 30.12 3.15 -42.93
C GLU A 387 28.77 3.04 -43.67
N GLY A 388 28.08 4.07 -44.18
CA GLY A 388 28.53 5.29 -44.81
C GLY A 388 28.36 5.15 -46.33
N ASN A 389 27.17 5.39 -46.89
CA ASN A 389 27.07 5.99 -48.23
C ASN A 389 25.70 6.62 -48.56
N SER A 390 25.81 7.68 -49.33
CA SER A 390 24.88 8.73 -49.79
C SER A 390 23.83 8.36 -50.85
N GLY A 391 22.77 9.18 -50.92
CA GLY A 391 22.36 9.83 -52.18
C GLY A 391 20.94 9.55 -52.67
N GLY A 392 20.12 10.61 -52.79
CA GLY A 392 18.90 10.60 -53.61
C GLY A 392 17.83 11.61 -53.19
N ASP A 393 18.02 12.88 -53.56
CA ASP A 393 16.98 13.91 -53.65
C ASP A 393 15.83 13.47 -54.60
N GLU A 394 14.57 13.70 -54.23
CA GLU A 394 13.60 14.30 -55.15
C GLU A 394 12.42 14.97 -54.44
N VAL A 395 12.09 16.16 -54.93
CA VAL A 395 11.13 17.15 -54.43
C VAL A 395 9.86 17.11 -55.27
N VAL A 396 8.67 16.99 -54.67
CA VAL A 396 7.36 17.50 -55.19
C VAL A 396 6.39 17.63 -53.99
N ARG A 397 6.20 18.80 -53.36
CA ARG A 397 5.20 19.88 -53.58
C ARG A 397 3.72 19.50 -53.84
N ASP A 398 2.89 20.01 -52.92
CA ASP A 398 1.54 20.60 -53.05
C ASP A 398 0.33 19.76 -53.48
N GLY A 399 -0.74 19.86 -52.67
CA GLY A 399 -2.05 19.29 -52.99
C GLY A 399 -3.15 19.49 -51.93
N ASN A 400 -3.48 20.75 -51.65
CA ASN A 400 -4.66 21.22 -50.91
C ASN A 400 -6.00 20.73 -51.53
N SER A 401 -7.02 20.37 -50.71
CA SER A 401 -8.50 20.49 -50.94
C SER A 401 -9.25 19.76 -49.81
N ARG A 402 -9.88 20.41 -48.82
CA ARG A 402 -11.25 20.99 -48.78
C ARG A 402 -12.40 20.07 -49.26
N SER A 403 -13.32 19.82 -48.31
CA SER A 403 -14.79 19.85 -48.44
C SER A 403 -15.50 18.76 -49.25
N SER A 404 -16.13 17.79 -48.56
CA SER A 404 -17.60 17.65 -48.41
C SER A 404 -17.92 16.45 -47.54
#